data_AF-A0A2J6P2W9-F1
#
_entry.id   AF-A0A2J6P2W9-F1
#
_cell.length_a   1.000
_cell.length_b   1.000
_cell.length_c   1.000
_cell.angle_alpha   90.00
_cell.angle_beta   90.00
_cell.angle_gamma   90.00
#
_symmetry.space_group_name_H-M   'P 1'
#
loop_
_entity.id
_entity.type
_entity.pdbx_description
1 polymer ?
#
loop_
_entity_poly.entity_id
_entity_poly.type
_entity_poly.pdbx_seq_one_letter_code
_entity_poly.pdbx_strand_id
1 'polypeptide(L)'
;MTVILWCLIILMFILAFVGLVKPVIPSVLVMWVGFLIYQFGFHNGKLSWIFYISMIALTILIFLADFLMNKYFVGKYGGSKFGEYGAIIGVIIGCFVLPPFGIVVIPFILVLVIELIQGYDIKRAIKVGCASIVAFLASTIAQGMIMIIMVIWFMLDIFLLN
;
A
#
# COMPACT_ATOMS: atom_id res chain seq x y z
N MET A 1 -16.01 -15.82 24.01
CA MET A 1 -15.90 -14.45 23.47
C MET A 1 -14.52 -14.16 22.88
N THR A 2 -13.43 -14.61 23.51
CA THR A 2 -12.04 -14.43 23.02
C THR A 2 -11.78 -15.04 21.63
N VAL A 3 -12.31 -16.23 21.33
CA VAL A 3 -12.15 -16.87 20.01
C VAL A 3 -12.74 -16.01 18.89
N ILE A 4 -13.90 -15.39 19.11
CA ILE A 4 -14.56 -14.52 18.13
C ILE A 4 -13.69 -13.30 17.81
N LEU A 5 -13.07 -12.70 18.82
CA LEU A 5 -12.16 -11.56 18.64
C LEU A 5 -10.91 -11.95 17.85
N TRP A 6 -10.30 -13.10 18.15
CA TRP A 6 -9.18 -13.61 17.37
C TRP A 6 -9.55 -13.89 15.91
N CYS A 7 -10.71 -14.50 15.66
CA CYS A 7 -11.22 -14.68 14.30
C CYS A 7 -11.38 -13.34 13.57
N LEU A 8 -11.87 -12.31 14.26
CA LEU A 8 -12.03 -10.97 13.67
C LEU A 8 -10.68 -10.31 13.36
N ILE A 9 -9.68 -10.43 14.27
CA ILE A 9 -8.33 -9.91 14.04
C ILE A 9 -7.69 -10.58 12.82
N ILE A 10 -7.73 -11.92 12.76
CA ILE A 10 -7.20 -12.69 11.62
C ILE A 10 -7.93 -12.29 10.34
N LEU A 11 -9.25 -12.13 10.38
CA LEU A 11 -10.03 -11.66 9.25
C LEU A 11 -9.58 -10.26 8.80
N MET A 12 -9.35 -9.33 9.72
CA MET A 12 -8.84 -7.99 9.38
C MET A 12 -7.46 -8.06 8.72
N PHE A 13 -6.55 -8.91 9.21
CA PHE A 13 -5.24 -9.08 8.58
C PHE A 13 -5.34 -9.69 7.18
N ILE A 14 -6.17 -10.72 6.99
CA ILE A 14 -6.43 -11.31 5.68
C ILE A 14 -6.99 -10.23 4.74
N LEU A 15 -7.99 -9.46 5.19
CA LEU A 15 -8.57 -8.38 4.39
C LEU A 15 -7.56 -7.28 4.08
N ALA A 16 -6.63 -6.98 4.99
CA ALA A 16 -5.56 -6.02 4.75
C ALA A 16 -4.62 -6.52 3.62
N PHE A 17 -4.21 -7.79 3.65
CA PHE A 17 -3.40 -8.38 2.57
C PHE A 17 -4.17 -8.48 1.24
N VAL A 18 -5.46 -8.84 1.27
CA VAL A 18 -6.32 -8.80 0.08
C VAL A 18 -6.44 -7.38 -0.47
N GLY A 19 -6.45 -6.37 0.42
CA GLY A 19 -6.47 -4.96 0.07
C GLY A 19 -5.26 -4.48 -0.74
N LEU A 20 -4.12 -5.17 -0.66
CA LEU A 20 -2.97 -4.90 -1.55
C LEU A 20 -3.28 -5.21 -3.01
N VAL A 21 -4.08 -6.26 -3.27
CA VAL A 21 -4.47 -6.70 -4.61
C VAL A 21 -5.75 -6.01 -5.08
N LYS A 22 -6.67 -5.75 -4.14
CA LYS A 22 -7.95 -5.07 -4.39
C LYS A 22 -7.98 -3.75 -3.60
N PRO A 23 -7.25 -2.71 -4.04
CA PRO A 23 -7.10 -1.47 -3.29
C PRO A 23 -8.36 -0.64 -3.42
N VAL A 24 -9.40 -0.98 -2.67
CA VAL A 24 -10.57 -0.11 -2.47
C VAL A 24 -10.33 0.78 -1.24
N ILE A 25 -9.56 0.27 -0.28
CA ILE A 25 -9.25 0.90 1.00
C ILE A 25 -7.75 0.76 1.21
N PRO A 26 -7.04 1.78 1.75
CA PRO A 26 -5.65 1.64 2.14
C PRO A 26 -5.48 0.45 3.09
N SER A 27 -4.75 -0.56 2.64
CA SER A 27 -4.57 -1.86 3.32
C SER A 27 -4.02 -1.71 4.73
N VAL A 28 -3.12 -0.74 4.95
CA VAL A 28 -2.58 -0.42 6.27
C VAL A 28 -3.65 0.00 7.29
N LEU A 29 -4.72 0.68 6.86
CA LEU A 29 -5.82 1.08 7.76
C LEU A 29 -6.58 -0.13 8.27
N VAL A 30 -6.83 -1.12 7.41
CA VAL A 30 -7.50 -2.37 7.79
C VAL A 30 -6.64 -3.16 8.78
N MET A 31 -5.32 -3.11 8.62
CA MET A 31 -4.38 -3.72 9.57
C MET A 31 -4.45 -3.06 10.95
N TRP A 32 -4.52 -1.73 11.02
CA TRP A 32 -4.74 -1.00 12.27
C TRP A 32 -6.04 -1.38 12.96
N VAL A 33 -7.13 -1.61 12.23
CA VAL A 33 -8.40 -2.09 12.82
C VAL A 33 -8.18 -3.40 13.57
N GLY A 34 -7.41 -4.35 13.01
CA GLY A 34 -7.03 -5.59 13.69
C GLY A 34 -6.31 -5.36 15.03
N PHE A 35 -5.36 -4.42 15.05
CA PHE A 35 -4.64 -4.07 16.29
C PHE A 35 -5.55 -3.42 17.34
N LEU A 36 -6.44 -2.52 16.91
CA LEU A 36 -7.37 -1.84 17.81
C LEU A 36 -8.44 -2.79 18.36
N ILE A 37 -8.87 -3.80 17.58
CA ILE A 37 -9.73 -4.87 18.09
C ILE A 37 -9.04 -5.60 19.25
N TYR A 38 -7.74 -5.87 19.15
CA TYR A 38 -7.01 -6.49 20.25
C TYR A 38 -6.95 -5.58 21.49
N GLN A 39 -6.56 -4.31 21.31
CA GLN A 39 -6.42 -3.33 22.38
C GLN A 39 -7.72 -3.10 23.17
N PHE A 40 -8.86 -2.99 22.47
CA PHE A 40 -10.13 -2.62 23.10
C PHE A 40 -11.06 -3.81 23.36
N GLY A 41 -10.89 -4.92 22.63
CA GLY A 41 -11.74 -6.08 22.73
C GLY A 41 -11.36 -7.04 23.86
N PHE A 42 -10.09 -7.09 24.26
CA PHE A 42 -9.60 -7.98 25.32
C PHE A 42 -9.49 -7.25 26.65
N HIS A 43 -10.05 -7.84 27.72
CA HIS A 43 -10.04 -7.23 29.07
C HIS A 43 -8.64 -6.93 29.60
N ASN A 44 -7.66 -7.77 29.25
CA ASN A 44 -6.23 -7.59 29.57
C ASN A 44 -5.38 -7.30 28.32
N GLY A 45 -5.98 -7.00 27.17
CA GLY A 45 -5.24 -6.70 25.94
C GLY A 45 -4.60 -5.33 26.04
N LYS A 46 -3.30 -5.25 26.27
CA LYS A 46 -2.56 -3.98 26.30
C LYS A 46 -1.35 -4.01 25.37
N LEU A 47 -1.51 -3.51 24.15
CA LEU A 47 -0.34 -3.32 23.29
C LEU A 47 0.60 -2.29 23.90
N SER A 48 1.90 -2.55 23.85
CA SER A 48 2.88 -1.66 24.46
C SER A 48 2.95 -0.30 23.75
N TRP A 49 3.41 0.74 24.42
CA TRP A 49 3.63 2.04 23.75
C TRP A 49 4.69 1.92 22.61
N ILE A 50 5.64 0.99 22.76
CA ILE A 50 6.65 0.66 21.75
C ILE A 50 5.96 0.09 20.50
N PHE A 51 4.95 -0.77 20.68
CA PHE A 51 4.14 -1.29 19.57
C PHE A 51 3.55 -0.15 18.72
N TYR A 52 2.90 0.82 19.35
CA TYR A 52 2.28 1.93 18.62
C TYR A 52 3.29 2.78 17.85
N ILE A 53 4.44 3.08 18.44
CA ILE A 53 5.50 3.84 17.76
C ILE A 53 6.04 3.05 16.57
N SER A 54 6.32 1.76 16.75
CA SER A 54 6.77 0.87 15.68
C SER A 54 5.73 0.80 14.54
N MET A 55 4.44 0.67 14.87
CA MET A 55 3.37 0.61 13.85
C MET A 55 3.21 1.92 13.09
N ILE A 56 3.31 3.07 13.76
CA ILE A 56 3.29 4.38 13.08
C ILE A 56 4.50 4.52 12.16
N ALA A 57 5.70 4.14 12.61
CA ALA A 57 6.91 4.17 11.80
C ALA A 57 6.80 3.26 10.55
N LEU A 58 6.31 2.02 10.71
CA LEU A 58 6.09 1.09 9.60
C LEU A 58 5.00 1.57 8.65
N THR A 59 3.96 2.24 9.16
CA THR A 59 2.91 2.88 8.34
C THR A 59 3.50 4.01 7.49
N ILE A 60 4.38 4.83 8.04
CA ILE A 60 5.09 5.88 7.27
C ILE A 60 5.97 5.23 6.18
N LEU A 61 6.65 4.11 6.49
CA LEU A 61 7.44 3.37 5.52
C LEU A 61 6.60 2.81 4.36
N ILE A 62 5.36 2.40 4.61
CA ILE A 62 4.40 1.96 3.56
C ILE A 62 4.13 3.11 2.57
N PHE A 63 3.81 4.30 3.06
CA PHE A 63 3.58 5.47 2.20
C PHE A 63 4.84 5.95 1.50
N LEU A 64 5.99 5.88 2.18
CA LEU A 64 7.28 6.17 1.57
C LEU A 64 7.61 5.16 0.45
N ALA A 65 7.28 3.88 0.61
CA ALA A 65 7.49 2.89 -0.43
C ALA A 65 6.69 3.24 -1.69
N ASP A 66 5.43 3.66 -1.57
CA ASP A 66 4.62 4.11 -2.71
C ASP A 66 5.27 5.29 -3.44
N PHE A 67 5.64 6.32 -2.69
CA PHE A 67 6.23 7.53 -3.26
C PHE A 67 7.60 7.25 -3.90
N LEU A 68 8.47 6.52 -3.20
CA LEU A 68 9.83 6.22 -3.65
C LEU A 68 9.83 5.29 -4.85
N MET A 69 8.98 4.27 -4.90
CA MET A 69 8.90 3.36 -6.05
C MET A 69 8.36 4.08 -7.29
N ASN A 70 7.32 4.90 -7.15
CA ASN A 70 6.81 5.72 -8.26
C ASN A 70 7.88 6.67 -8.79
N LYS A 71 8.52 7.44 -7.91
CA LYS A 71 9.59 8.35 -8.29
C LYS A 71 10.78 7.63 -8.92
N TYR A 72 11.20 6.49 -8.35
CA TYR A 72 12.34 5.74 -8.83
C TYR A 72 12.07 5.11 -10.20
N PHE A 73 11.01 4.30 -10.35
CA PHE A 73 10.77 3.58 -11.60
C PHE A 73 10.29 4.51 -12.72
N VAL A 74 9.37 5.44 -12.47
CA VAL A 74 8.91 6.35 -13.52
C VAL A 74 10.05 7.28 -13.95
N GLY A 75 10.79 7.87 -12.99
CA GLY A 75 11.93 8.73 -13.26
C GLY A 75 13.10 7.99 -13.95
N LYS A 76 13.44 6.77 -13.50
CA LYS A 76 14.52 5.95 -14.09
C LYS A 76 14.27 5.61 -15.57
N TYR A 77 13.01 5.49 -15.96
CA TYR A 77 12.64 5.18 -17.35
C TYR A 77 12.46 6.44 -18.22
N GLY A 78 12.81 7.61 -17.68
CA GLY A 78 12.78 8.90 -18.39
C GLY A 78 11.44 9.62 -18.28
N GLY A 79 10.63 9.33 -17.27
CA GLY A 79 9.38 10.03 -17.04
C GLY A 79 9.60 11.46 -16.56
N SER A 80 8.69 12.35 -16.96
CA SER A 80 8.63 13.72 -16.45
C SER A 80 8.14 13.77 -15.00
N LYS A 81 8.28 14.93 -14.35
CA LYS A 81 7.72 15.17 -13.02
C LYS A 81 6.20 15.01 -12.99
N PHE A 82 5.51 15.47 -14.02
CA PHE A 82 4.07 15.27 -14.14
C PHE A 82 3.71 13.81 -14.39
N GLY A 83 4.55 13.05 -15.10
CA GLY A 83 4.39 11.60 -15.24
C GLY A 83 4.54 10.86 -13.90
N GLU A 84 5.50 11.26 -13.06
CA GLU A 84 5.66 10.72 -11.69
C GLU A 84 4.39 10.95 -10.85
N TYR A 85 3.86 12.18 -10.81
CA TYR A 85 2.63 12.48 -10.08
C TYR A 85 1.39 11.83 -10.72
N GLY A 86 1.38 11.74 -12.05
CA GLY A 86 0.35 11.06 -12.82
C GLY A 86 0.25 9.58 -12.48
N ALA A 87 1.37 8.89 -12.26
CA ALA A 87 1.34 7.50 -11.81
C ALA A 87 0.63 7.37 -10.45
N ILE A 88 0.98 8.23 -9.48
CA ILE A 88 0.39 8.20 -8.13
C ILE A 88 -1.11 8.49 -8.19
N ILE A 89 -1.51 9.57 -8.86
CA ILE A 89 -2.92 9.96 -9.02
C ILE A 89 -3.69 8.89 -9.79
N GLY A 90 -3.07 8.33 -10.82
CA GLY A 90 -3.65 7.27 -11.65
C GLY A 90 -3.94 6.00 -10.86
N VAL A 91 -3.08 5.62 -9.91
CA VAL A 91 -3.36 4.51 -8.99
C VAL A 91 -4.59 4.84 -8.13
N ILE A 92 -4.65 6.02 -7.53
CA ILE A 92 -5.79 6.44 -6.68
C ILE A 92 -7.11 6.45 -7.47
N ILE A 93 -7.12 7.01 -8.68
CA ILE A 93 -8.31 7.00 -9.55
C ILE A 93 -8.63 5.56 -9.99
N GLY A 94 -7.61 4.77 -10.32
CA GLY A 94 -7.73 3.38 -10.73
C GLY A 94 -8.43 2.49 -9.70
N CYS A 95 -8.26 2.78 -8.41
CA CYS A 95 -8.94 2.12 -7.31
C CYS A 95 -10.47 2.19 -7.39
N PHE A 96 -11.03 3.25 -8.01
CA PHE A 96 -12.48 3.47 -8.05
C PHE A 96 -13.11 3.24 -9.43
N VAL A 97 -12.33 3.36 -10.51
CA VAL A 97 -12.86 3.28 -11.88
C VAL A 97 -13.07 1.84 -12.36
N LEU A 98 -12.11 0.94 -12.12
CA LEU A 98 -12.19 -0.45 -12.58
C LEU A 98 -11.51 -1.44 -11.61
N PRO A 99 -11.98 -1.61 -10.37
CA PRO A 99 -11.31 -2.51 -9.43
C PRO A 99 -11.38 -3.98 -9.91
N PRO A 100 -10.30 -4.79 -9.83
CA PRO A 100 -8.94 -4.45 -9.41
C PRO A 100 -8.00 -4.05 -10.56
N PHE A 101 -8.44 -4.06 -11.83
CA PHE A 101 -7.55 -3.83 -12.97
C PHE A 101 -7.19 -2.34 -13.19
N GLY A 102 -7.99 -1.43 -12.65
CA GLY A 102 -7.87 0.01 -12.82
C GLY A 102 -6.57 0.56 -12.25
N ILE A 103 -6.06 0.00 -11.15
CA ILE A 103 -4.75 0.35 -10.58
C ILE A 103 -3.55 0.04 -11.46
N VAL A 104 -3.73 -0.74 -12.53
CA VAL A 104 -2.69 -1.00 -13.51
C VAL A 104 -2.97 -0.22 -14.78
N VAL A 105 -4.21 -0.30 -15.28
CA VAL A 105 -4.60 0.28 -16.57
C VAL A 105 -4.68 1.81 -16.51
N ILE A 106 -5.27 2.38 -15.46
CA ILE A 106 -5.45 3.83 -15.35
C ILE A 106 -4.13 4.57 -15.18
N PRO A 107 -3.18 4.21 -14.29
CA PRO A 107 -1.91 4.92 -14.21
C PRO A 107 -1.07 4.74 -15.47
N PHE A 108 -1.16 3.61 -16.17
CA PHE A 108 -0.52 3.45 -17.49
C PHE A 108 -1.06 4.48 -18.49
N ILE A 109 -2.38 4.53 -18.67
CA ILE A 109 -3.04 5.44 -19.62
C ILE A 109 -2.78 6.90 -19.23
N LEU A 110 -2.93 7.24 -17.95
CA LEU A 110 -2.79 8.60 -17.46
C LEU A 110 -1.36 9.12 -17.67
N VAL A 111 -0.35 8.31 -17.36
CA VAL A 111 1.06 8.65 -17.61
C VAL A 111 1.35 8.77 -19.11
N LEU A 112 0.84 7.84 -19.92
CA LEU A 112 0.99 7.90 -21.37
C LEU A 112 0.42 9.21 -21.94
N VAL A 113 -0.78 9.60 -21.53
CA VAL A 113 -1.43 10.85 -21.96
C VAL A 113 -0.64 12.06 -21.47
N ILE A 114 -0.19 12.07 -20.22
CA ILE A 114 0.61 13.17 -19.65
C ILE A 114 1.94 13.37 -20.40
N GLU A 115 2.64 12.29 -20.73
CA GLU A 115 3.91 12.39 -21.48
C GLU A 115 3.67 12.89 -22.92
N LEU A 116 2.60 12.44 -23.58
CA LEU A 116 2.23 12.93 -24.92
C LEU A 116 1.85 14.41 -24.91
N ILE A 117 1.06 14.87 -23.93
CA ILE A 117 0.68 16.28 -23.79
C ILE A 117 1.92 17.17 -23.55
N GLN A 118 2.95 16.64 -22.89
CA GLN A 118 4.22 17.33 -22.72
C GLN A 118 5.12 17.33 -23.96
N GLY A 119 4.65 16.79 -25.09
CA GLY A 119 5.36 16.80 -26.36
C GLY A 119 6.43 15.73 -26.49
N TYR A 120 6.43 14.72 -25.62
CA TYR A 120 7.33 13.57 -25.76
C TYR A 120 6.80 12.57 -26.80
N ASP A 121 7.71 11.79 -27.38
CA ASP A 121 7.36 10.82 -28.41
C ASP A 121 6.58 9.63 -27.84
N ILE A 122 5.76 8.99 -28.69
CA ILE A 122 4.90 7.86 -28.29
C ILE A 122 5.68 6.66 -27.75
N LYS A 123 6.90 6.41 -28.25
CA LYS A 123 7.73 5.28 -27.79
C LYS A 123 8.18 5.51 -26.36
N ARG A 124 8.62 6.74 -26.04
CA ARG A 124 8.92 7.16 -24.68
C ARG A 124 7.68 7.12 -23.80
N ALA A 125 6.56 7.68 -24.23
CA ALA A 125 5.33 7.70 -23.43
C ALA A 125 4.87 6.30 -23.02
N ILE A 126 4.88 5.33 -23.95
CA ILE A 126 4.56 3.93 -23.65
C ILE A 126 5.57 3.33 -22.67
N LYS A 127 6.87 3.57 -22.86
CA LYS A 127 7.92 3.07 -21.96
C LYS A 127 7.75 3.59 -20.53
N VAL A 128 7.45 4.88 -20.37
CA VAL A 128 7.22 5.52 -19.07
C VAL A 128 5.89 5.04 -18.46
N GLY A 129 4.85 4.88 -19.28
CA GLY A 129 3.60 4.24 -18.86
C GLY A 129 3.82 2.83 -18.31
N CYS A 130 4.59 1.97 -19.00
CA CYS A 130 4.94 0.64 -18.49
C CYS A 130 5.72 0.72 -17.17
N ALA A 131 6.55 1.75 -16.99
CA ALA A 131 7.30 1.94 -15.75
C ALA A 131 6.38 2.28 -14.56
N SER A 132 5.21 2.90 -14.76
CA SER A 132 4.24 3.14 -13.67
C SER A 132 3.61 1.84 -13.19
N ILE A 133 3.37 0.88 -14.09
CA ILE A 133 2.91 -0.48 -13.72
C ILE A 133 3.97 -1.17 -12.85
N VAL A 134 5.23 -1.13 -13.27
CA VAL A 134 6.34 -1.72 -12.51
C VAL A 134 6.50 -1.04 -11.16
N ALA A 135 6.36 0.29 -11.10
CA ALA A 135 6.40 1.06 -9.86
C ALA A 135 5.32 0.63 -8.86
N PHE A 136 4.09 0.46 -9.34
CA PHE A 136 2.96 0.00 -8.54
C PHE A 136 3.19 -1.43 -8.02
N LEU A 137 3.65 -2.35 -8.86
CA LEU A 137 3.94 -3.72 -8.43
C LEU A 137 5.07 -3.77 -7.40
N ALA A 138 6.14 -3.00 -7.62
CA ALA A 138 7.27 -2.93 -6.71
C ALA A 138 6.87 -2.34 -5.33
N SER A 139 6.06 -1.28 -5.32
CA SER A 139 5.52 -0.71 -4.07
C SER A 139 4.61 -1.70 -3.36
N THR A 140 3.69 -2.36 -4.07
CA THR A 140 2.80 -3.38 -3.51
C THR A 140 3.57 -4.52 -2.83
N ILE A 141 4.66 -5.00 -3.45
CA ILE A 141 5.52 -6.03 -2.86
C ILE A 141 6.21 -5.50 -1.59
N ALA A 142 6.76 -4.29 -1.63
CA ALA A 142 7.40 -3.66 -0.47
C ALA A 142 6.42 -3.51 0.69
N GLN A 143 5.20 -3.05 0.42
CA GLN A 143 4.12 -2.95 1.40
C GLN A 143 3.76 -4.32 1.99
N GLY A 144 3.64 -5.35 1.15
CA GLY A 144 3.39 -6.72 1.61
C GLY A 144 4.45 -7.22 2.59
N MET A 145 5.74 -6.96 2.32
CA MET A 145 6.82 -7.30 3.24
C MET A 145 6.71 -6.52 4.57
N ILE A 146 6.43 -5.22 4.52
CA ILE A 146 6.26 -4.39 5.72
C ILE A 146 5.06 -4.88 6.54
N MET A 147 3.95 -5.23 5.90
CA MET A 147 2.75 -5.75 6.56
C MET A 147 3.00 -7.10 7.24
N ILE A 148 3.82 -7.98 6.63
CA ILE A 148 4.25 -9.22 7.29
C ILE A 148 5.04 -8.90 8.57
N ILE A 149 5.97 -7.94 8.51
CA ILE A 149 6.73 -7.48 9.69
C ILE A 149 5.78 -6.93 10.74
N MET A 150 4.77 -6.16 10.36
CA MET A 150 3.78 -5.60 11.29
C MET A 150 3.00 -6.70 12.02
N VAL A 151 2.56 -7.74 11.30
CA VAL A 151 1.87 -8.90 11.92
C VAL A 151 2.79 -9.68 12.84
N ILE A 152 4.03 -9.94 12.44
CA ILE A 152 5.02 -10.62 13.29
C ILE A 152 5.27 -9.81 14.56
N TRP A 153 5.49 -8.50 14.44
CA TRP A 153 5.72 -7.62 15.59
C TRP A 153 4.51 -7.57 16.52
N PHE A 154 3.29 -7.53 15.98
CA PHE A 154 2.06 -7.63 16.75
C PHE A 154 2.00 -8.93 17.57
N MET A 155 2.30 -10.08 16.96
CA MET A 155 2.32 -11.35 17.69
C MET A 155 3.40 -11.35 18.77
N LEU A 156 4.61 -10.83 18.48
CA LEU A 156 5.69 -10.75 19.47
C LEU A 156 5.35 -9.85 20.65
N ASP A 157 4.73 -8.68 20.42
CA ASP A 157 4.32 -7.77 21.50
C ASP A 157 3.31 -8.45 22.44
N ILE A 158 2.36 -9.21 21.87
CA ILE A 158 1.36 -9.96 22.63
C ILE A 158 1.96 -11.08 23.49
N PHE A 159 3.00 -11.76 23.01
CA PHE A 159 3.58 -12.92 23.72
C PHE A 159 4.77 -12.58 24.62
N LEU A 160 5.52 -11.52 24.34
CA LEU A 160 6.79 -11.22 25.01
C LEU A 160 6.74 -9.98 25.91
N LEU A 161 5.89 -9.00 25.59
CA LEU A 161 5.85 -7.70 26.28
C LEU A 161 4.61 -7.53 27.15
N ASN A 162 3.70 -8.52 27.14
CA ASN A 162 2.42 -8.52 27.83
C ASN A 162 2.05 -9.91 28.33
#